data_AF-A0A135VTP5-F1
#
_entry.id   AF-A0A135VTP5-F1
#
_cell.length_a   1.000
_cell.length_b   1.000
_cell.length_c   1.000
_cell.angle_alpha   90.00
_cell.angle_beta   90.00
_cell.angle_gamma   90.00
#
_symmetry.space_group_name_H-M   'P 1'
#
loop_
_entity.id
_entity.type
_entity.pdbx_description
1 polymer ?
#
loop_
_entity_poly.entity_id
_entity_poly.type
_entity_poly.pdbx_seq_one_letter_code
_entity_poly.pdbx_strand_id
1 'polypeptide(L)'
;MGGERLRERLDYKIVGLAILFLLCWMGFSPLASRGAVVWSDDFNDGDFDGWTIYENASSWSATNKYLQIDQGSAGGISHPSTVAYGTWSFDYKAHEDTFDGFAVDFISNDVNEVGIGGWNCYWLAFAQAYTQETRGVALSLHYYNYSTGDIRIDRAEDYIPLAGWHHIEVTRTTAGLFSVYHNGSLIMQAEHTEMETSELFVLNGDHLEMYDNVVVRDDIGPDWLLIAAIGVSAVVIIAVVVIILKRR
;
A
#
# COMPACT_ATOMS: atom_id res chain seq x y z
N MET A 1 -7.74 33.33 -60.24
CA MET A 1 -8.86 32.71 -59.49
C MET A 1 -8.55 31.24 -59.17
N GLY A 2 -7.64 30.97 -58.23
CA GLY A 2 -7.20 29.59 -57.94
C GLY A 2 -6.58 29.38 -56.56
N GLY A 3 -6.96 30.19 -55.56
CA GLY A 3 -6.33 30.21 -54.23
C GLY A 3 -7.13 29.56 -53.09
N GLU A 4 -8.41 29.25 -53.28
CA GLU A 4 -9.29 28.88 -52.15
C GLU A 4 -9.32 27.37 -51.82
N ARG A 5 -8.89 26.47 -52.71
CA ARG A 5 -8.95 25.02 -52.45
C ARG A 5 -7.85 24.46 -51.53
N LEU A 6 -6.85 25.26 -51.16
CA LEU A 6 -5.75 24.80 -50.29
C LEU A 6 -5.97 25.09 -48.80
N ARG A 7 -6.94 25.93 -48.41
CA ARG A 7 -7.19 26.28 -47.00
C ARG A 7 -8.21 25.40 -46.28
N GLU A 8 -9.02 24.61 -46.99
CA GLU A 8 -9.98 23.67 -46.37
C GLU A 8 -9.36 22.31 -46.00
N ARG A 9 -8.13 22.02 -46.42
CA ARG A 9 -7.34 20.88 -45.90
C ARG A 9 -6.57 21.25 -44.65
N LEU A 10 -7.14 22.08 -43.77
CA LEU A 10 -6.62 22.15 -42.41
C LEU A 10 -6.85 20.76 -41.79
N ASP A 11 -5.74 20.07 -41.64
CA ASP A 11 -5.61 18.62 -41.69
C ASP A 11 -6.43 17.90 -40.62
N TYR A 12 -7.42 17.12 -41.05
CA TYR A 12 -8.05 16.05 -40.25
C TYR A 12 -7.00 15.13 -39.60
N LYS A 13 -5.79 15.05 -40.16
CA LYS A 13 -4.64 14.36 -39.57
C LYS A 13 -4.13 15.04 -38.29
N ILE A 14 -4.11 16.38 -38.24
CA ILE A 14 -3.69 17.16 -37.07
C ILE A 14 -4.73 17.00 -35.94
N VAL A 15 -6.03 17.04 -36.27
CA VAL A 15 -7.10 16.82 -35.28
C VAL A 15 -7.05 15.39 -34.72
N GLY A 16 -6.88 14.39 -35.59
CA GLY A 16 -6.72 12.99 -35.16
C GLY A 16 -5.50 12.77 -34.28
N LEU A 17 -4.36 13.40 -34.61
CA LEU A 17 -3.14 13.31 -33.81
C LEU A 17 -3.30 14.00 -32.44
N ALA A 18 -3.98 15.15 -32.38
CA ALA A 18 -4.24 15.86 -31.13
C ALA A 18 -5.17 15.08 -30.20
N ILE A 19 -6.20 14.42 -30.74
CA ILE A 19 -7.09 13.55 -29.97
C ILE A 19 -6.33 12.33 -29.46
N LEU A 20 -5.52 11.68 -30.31
CA LEU A 20 -4.68 10.54 -29.90
C LEU A 20 -3.71 10.96 -28.79
N PHE A 21 -3.07 12.13 -28.91
CA PHE A 21 -2.16 12.66 -27.90
C PHE A 21 -2.87 12.94 -26.57
N LEU A 22 -4.07 13.53 -26.60
CA LEU A 22 -4.90 13.75 -25.40
C LEU A 22 -5.32 12.43 -24.74
N LEU A 23 -5.67 11.41 -25.53
CA LEU A 23 -6.05 10.09 -25.01
C LEU A 23 -4.85 9.35 -24.42
N CYS A 24 -3.69 9.41 -25.07
CA CYS A 24 -2.45 8.90 -24.49
C CYS A 24 -2.14 9.64 -23.19
N TRP A 25 -2.18 10.98 -23.19
CA TRP A 25 -1.90 11.79 -22.00
C TRP A 25 -2.85 11.46 -20.84
N MET A 26 -4.14 11.29 -21.09
CA MET A 26 -5.11 10.88 -20.07
C MET A 26 -4.89 9.45 -19.59
N GLY A 27 -4.48 8.52 -20.47
CA GLY A 27 -4.13 7.14 -20.09
C GLY A 27 -2.81 7.03 -19.32
N PHE A 28 -1.93 8.01 -19.43
CA PHE A 28 -0.66 8.09 -18.69
C PHE A 28 -0.70 9.04 -17.50
N SER A 29 -1.81 9.77 -17.28
CA SER A 29 -1.96 10.57 -16.08
C SER A 29 -2.16 9.58 -14.93
N PRO A 30 -1.23 9.46 -13.96
CA PRO A 30 -1.50 8.67 -12.78
C PRO A 30 -2.73 9.30 -12.14
N LEU A 31 -3.86 8.60 -12.20
CA LEU A 31 -5.03 8.95 -11.41
C LEU A 31 -4.58 8.77 -9.96
N ALA A 32 -4.05 9.84 -9.39
CA ALA A 32 -3.79 9.96 -7.97
C ALA A 32 -5.15 10.06 -7.26
N SER A 33 -5.96 9.01 -7.36
CA SER A 33 -6.99 8.74 -6.40
C SER A 33 -6.27 8.23 -5.15
N ARG A 34 -5.60 9.14 -4.43
CA ARG A 34 -5.29 8.90 -3.03
C ARG A 34 -6.61 9.16 -2.32
N GLY A 35 -7.26 8.11 -1.84
CA GLY A 35 -8.50 8.30 -1.07
C GLY A 35 -8.21 9.02 0.25
N ALA A 36 -9.27 9.21 1.03
CA ALA A 36 -9.17 10.04 2.22
C ALA A 36 -8.20 9.37 3.21
N VAL A 37 -7.30 10.16 3.78
CA VAL A 37 -6.56 9.74 4.97
C VAL A 37 -7.58 9.58 6.08
N VAL A 38 -7.74 8.36 6.58
CA VAL A 38 -8.62 8.06 7.70
C VAL A 38 -7.95 8.49 8.99
N TRP A 39 -6.68 8.13 9.13
CA TRP A 39 -5.80 8.58 10.19
C TRP A 39 -4.34 8.46 9.76
N SER A 40 -3.47 9.18 10.44
CA SER A 40 -2.03 9.13 10.26
C SER A 40 -1.32 9.53 11.55
N ASP A 41 -0.11 9.02 11.73
CA ASP A 41 0.78 9.41 12.80
C ASP A 41 2.21 9.50 12.26
N ASP A 42 2.86 10.65 12.47
CA ASP A 42 4.25 10.92 12.09
C ASP A 42 5.16 11.05 13.32
N PHE A 43 4.61 10.84 14.53
CA PHE A 43 5.30 10.90 15.82
C PHE A 43 6.13 12.18 16.03
N ASN A 44 5.88 13.25 15.27
CA ASN A 44 6.68 14.48 15.30
C ASN A 44 6.38 15.36 16.53
N ASP A 45 5.29 15.10 17.24
CA ASP A 45 5.00 15.64 18.58
C ASP A 45 5.86 14.97 19.66
N GLY A 46 6.34 13.75 19.42
CA GLY A 46 7.20 13.00 20.31
C GLY A 46 6.44 12.11 21.29
N ASP A 47 5.16 11.85 21.03
CA ASP A 47 4.32 10.90 21.73
C ASP A 47 3.68 9.91 20.75
N PHE A 48 2.79 9.06 21.26
CA PHE A 48 2.01 8.10 20.47
C PHE A 48 0.56 8.13 20.96
N ASP A 49 0.01 9.35 21.12
CA ASP A 49 -1.37 9.54 21.56
C ASP A 49 -2.36 8.81 20.63
N GLY A 50 -3.34 8.12 21.22
CA GLY A 50 -4.30 7.30 20.46
C GLY A 50 -3.87 5.85 20.25
N TRP A 51 -2.62 5.51 20.55
CA TRP A 51 -2.16 4.13 20.55
C TRP A 51 -2.38 3.45 21.90
N THR A 52 -2.60 2.13 21.87
CA THR A 52 -2.78 1.27 23.05
C THR A 52 -1.71 0.20 23.04
N ILE A 53 -0.87 0.20 24.08
CA ILE A 53 0.11 -0.85 24.32
C ILE A 53 -0.59 -2.01 25.03
N TYR A 54 -0.55 -3.20 24.45
CA TYR A 54 -1.13 -4.40 25.07
C TYR A 54 -0.06 -5.35 25.62
N GLU A 55 1.22 -5.14 25.29
CA GLU A 55 2.34 -5.90 25.89
C GLU A 55 3.57 -5.05 26.15
N ASN A 56 4.20 -5.30 27.31
CA ASN A 56 5.45 -4.67 27.72
C ASN A 56 5.42 -3.14 27.54
N ALA A 57 4.45 -2.48 28.20
CA ALA A 57 4.19 -1.05 28.12
C ALA A 57 5.40 -0.12 28.34
N SER A 58 6.43 -0.60 29.03
CA SER A 58 7.67 0.14 29.25
C SER A 58 8.58 0.27 28.03
N SER A 59 8.21 -0.37 26.92
CA SER A 59 9.15 -0.62 25.83
C SER A 59 8.86 0.20 24.59
N TRP A 60 7.85 1.08 24.56
CA TRP A 60 7.61 1.96 23.41
C TRP A 60 7.90 3.42 23.75
N SER A 61 8.57 4.12 22.84
CA SER A 61 8.89 5.54 22.96
C SER A 61 8.78 6.24 21.62
N ALA A 62 8.34 7.50 21.62
CA ALA A 62 8.35 8.37 20.44
C ALA A 62 9.26 9.60 20.62
N THR A 63 10.06 9.66 21.70
CA THR A 63 10.83 10.87 22.07
C THR A 63 11.82 11.34 21.00
N ASN A 64 12.22 10.44 20.11
CA ASN A 64 13.17 10.70 19.03
C ASN A 64 12.50 11.16 17.72
N LYS A 65 11.19 11.47 17.73
CA LYS A 65 10.41 11.86 16.55
C LYS A 65 10.20 10.74 15.53
N TYR A 66 10.10 9.53 16.07
CA TYR A 66 9.69 8.29 15.42
C TYR A 66 9.34 7.32 16.54
N LEU A 67 8.42 6.40 16.28
CA LEU A 67 8.07 5.36 17.24
C LEU A 67 9.18 4.30 17.25
N GLN A 68 9.66 3.93 18.42
CA GLN A 68 10.68 2.90 18.59
C GLN A 68 10.33 1.99 19.76
N ILE A 69 10.79 0.74 19.65
CA ILE A 69 10.81 -0.17 20.79
C ILE A 69 12.17 -0.08 21.51
N ASP A 70 12.17 0.28 22.79
CA ASP A 70 13.34 0.38 23.66
C ASP A 70 13.91 -1.01 23.99
N GLN A 71 15.23 -1.07 24.26
CA GLN A 71 15.99 -2.32 24.39
C GLN A 71 15.38 -3.31 25.40
N GLY A 72 15.14 -4.55 24.92
CA GLY A 72 15.14 -5.73 25.79
C GLY A 72 13.82 -6.47 25.97
N SER A 73 12.76 -6.14 25.22
CA SER A 73 11.53 -6.93 25.26
C SER A 73 10.71 -6.78 23.99
N ALA A 74 10.24 -7.92 23.46
CA ALA A 74 9.15 -7.96 22.50
C ALA A 74 7.93 -7.19 23.00
N GLY A 75 7.24 -6.50 22.12
CA GLY A 75 6.09 -5.68 22.48
C GLY A 75 5.16 -5.44 21.31
N GLY A 76 3.91 -5.20 21.66
CA GLY A 76 2.84 -4.93 20.71
C GLY A 76 2.12 -3.63 21.07
N ILE A 77 1.95 -2.77 20.07
CA ILE A 77 1.20 -1.52 20.19
C ILE A 77 0.18 -1.43 19.04
N SER A 78 -1.02 -0.95 19.36
CA SER A 78 -2.14 -0.94 18.41
C SER A 78 -2.78 0.45 18.31
N HIS A 79 -3.36 0.73 17.15
CA HIS A 79 -4.19 1.91 16.90
C HIS A 79 -5.54 1.46 16.34
N PRO A 80 -6.68 2.04 16.78
CA PRO A 80 -7.98 1.75 16.18
C PRO A 80 -7.99 1.99 14.67
N SER A 81 -8.47 1.02 13.91
CA SER A 81 -8.57 1.12 12.45
C SER A 81 -9.72 0.29 11.91
N THR A 82 -10.70 0.97 11.30
CA THR A 82 -11.89 0.34 10.69
C THR A 82 -11.71 0.03 9.20
N VAL A 83 -10.53 0.32 8.64
CA VAL A 83 -10.25 0.13 7.22
C VAL A 83 -9.96 -1.35 6.96
N ALA A 84 -10.79 -2.00 6.14
CA ALA A 84 -10.58 -3.38 5.67
C ALA A 84 -10.14 -3.46 4.19
N TYR A 85 -10.34 -2.36 3.45
CA TYR A 85 -10.00 -2.18 2.05
C TYR A 85 -9.45 -0.76 1.89
N GLY A 86 -8.28 -0.62 1.28
CA GLY A 86 -7.56 0.64 1.34
C GLY A 86 -6.06 0.48 1.20
N THR A 87 -5.35 1.47 1.73
CA THR A 87 -3.90 1.52 1.76
C THR A 87 -3.39 1.74 3.17
N TRP A 88 -2.39 0.94 3.56
CA TRP A 88 -1.61 1.11 4.78
C TRP A 88 -0.17 1.37 4.37
N SER A 89 0.36 2.53 4.75
CA SER A 89 1.74 2.91 4.45
C SER A 89 2.48 3.31 5.72
N PHE A 90 3.75 2.96 5.82
CA PHE A 90 4.61 3.34 6.92
C PHE A 90 6.07 3.32 6.47
N ASP A 91 6.89 4.11 7.14
CA ASP A 91 8.34 4.00 7.07
C ASP A 91 8.82 3.12 8.20
N TYR A 92 9.83 2.29 7.92
CA TYR A 92 10.52 1.53 8.95
C TYR A 92 12.03 1.63 8.78
N LYS A 93 12.74 1.41 9.89
CA LYS A 93 14.18 1.24 9.92
C LYS A 93 14.54 0.11 10.86
N ALA A 94 15.20 -0.90 10.33
CA ALA A 94 15.74 -2.01 11.10
C ALA A 94 17.03 -1.60 11.81
N HIS A 95 17.28 -2.18 12.99
CA HIS A 95 18.58 -2.04 13.65
C HIS A 95 19.58 -3.04 13.05
N GLU A 96 20.61 -2.54 12.36
CA GLU A 96 21.54 -3.35 11.53
C GLU A 96 22.23 -4.51 12.27
N ASP A 97 22.41 -4.38 13.58
CA ASP A 97 23.15 -5.35 14.40
C ASP A 97 22.28 -6.36 15.16
N THR A 98 21.00 -6.04 15.39
CA THR A 98 20.14 -6.79 16.35
C THR A 98 18.75 -7.11 15.81
N PHE A 99 18.55 -6.95 14.51
CA PHE A 99 17.29 -7.28 13.86
C PHE A 99 16.98 -8.78 14.01
N ASP A 100 15.88 -9.15 14.67
CA ASP A 100 15.41 -10.55 14.78
C ASP A 100 14.11 -10.75 13.98
N GLY A 101 13.36 -9.67 13.81
CA GLY A 101 12.19 -9.60 12.95
C GLY A 101 11.09 -8.78 13.60
N PHE A 102 10.09 -8.44 12.82
CA PHE A 102 8.90 -7.75 13.33
C PHE A 102 7.69 -8.06 12.45
N ALA A 103 6.52 -7.68 12.94
CA ALA A 103 5.27 -7.84 12.22
C ALA A 103 4.46 -6.55 12.25
N VAL A 104 3.80 -6.26 11.13
CA VAL A 104 2.79 -5.21 11.04
C VAL A 104 1.47 -5.84 10.66
N ASP A 105 0.49 -5.80 11.56
CA ASP A 105 -0.81 -6.38 11.34
C ASP A 105 -1.82 -5.29 10.94
N PHE A 106 -2.66 -5.63 9.98
CA PHE A 106 -3.71 -4.79 9.45
C PHE A 106 -4.93 -5.66 9.16
N ILE A 107 -6.11 -5.03 9.11
CA ILE A 107 -7.37 -5.76 8.96
C ILE A 107 -7.45 -6.81 10.08
N SER A 108 -7.28 -6.34 11.32
CA SER A 108 -7.22 -7.18 12.52
C SER A 108 -8.50 -7.01 13.35
N ASN A 109 -8.96 -8.06 14.00
CA ASN A 109 -10.02 -7.97 15.02
C ASN A 109 -9.42 -7.74 16.43
N ASP A 110 -10.30 -7.47 17.40
CA ASP A 110 -9.96 -7.03 18.75
C ASP A 110 -8.93 -7.94 19.44
N VAL A 111 -7.81 -7.35 19.87
CA VAL A 111 -6.76 -8.00 20.69
C VAL A 111 -7.26 -8.38 22.09
N ASN A 112 -8.38 -7.81 22.56
CA ASN A 112 -8.82 -7.97 23.95
C ASN A 112 -9.39 -9.36 24.28
N GLU A 113 -9.68 -10.22 23.31
CA GLU A 113 -10.25 -11.56 23.59
C GLU A 113 -9.21 -12.64 23.83
N VAL A 114 -7.96 -12.48 23.40
CA VAL A 114 -6.95 -13.54 23.44
C VAL A 114 -5.57 -12.90 23.44
N GLY A 115 -4.75 -13.12 24.47
CA GLY A 115 -3.33 -12.71 24.45
C GLY A 115 -2.56 -13.27 23.24
N ILE A 116 -1.25 -12.99 23.14
CA ILE A 116 -0.39 -13.29 21.95
C ILE A 116 -0.84 -14.50 21.13
N GLY A 117 -1.14 -14.25 19.86
CA GLY A 117 -1.36 -15.31 18.87
C GLY A 117 -2.79 -15.86 18.84
N GLY A 118 -3.79 -15.05 19.17
CA GLY A 118 -5.19 -15.48 19.12
C GLY A 118 -6.18 -14.61 18.32
N TRP A 119 -5.74 -13.53 17.67
CA TRP A 119 -6.62 -12.69 16.85
C TRP A 119 -6.48 -13.02 15.36
N ASN A 120 -7.53 -12.75 14.58
CA ASN A 120 -7.51 -12.89 13.14
C ASN A 120 -6.95 -11.61 12.53
N CYS A 121 -5.98 -11.72 11.63
CA CYS A 121 -5.41 -10.57 10.94
C CYS A 121 -4.81 -10.93 9.59
N TYR A 122 -4.57 -9.91 8.78
CA TYR A 122 -3.50 -9.96 7.80
C TYR A 122 -2.27 -9.30 8.40
N TRP A 123 -1.09 -9.81 8.05
CA TRP A 123 0.15 -9.22 8.56
C TRP A 123 1.28 -9.33 7.55
N LEU A 124 2.19 -8.35 7.63
CA LEU A 124 3.48 -8.40 6.97
C LEU A 124 4.52 -8.90 7.96
N ALA A 125 5.15 -10.03 7.63
CA ALA A 125 6.26 -10.59 8.37
C ALA A 125 7.58 -10.04 7.82
N PHE A 126 8.37 -9.39 8.67
CA PHE A 126 9.71 -8.93 8.36
C PHE A 126 10.70 -9.85 9.07
N ALA A 127 11.22 -10.85 8.37
CA ALA A 127 12.11 -11.84 8.95
C ALA A 127 13.56 -11.55 8.57
N GLN A 128 14.48 -11.78 9.50
CA GLN A 128 15.90 -11.68 9.17
C GLN A 128 16.31 -12.75 8.15
N ALA A 129 16.93 -12.32 7.06
CA ALA A 129 17.46 -13.20 6.04
C ALA A 129 19.00 -13.13 6.00
N TYR A 130 19.62 -14.29 6.20
CA TYR A 130 21.06 -14.47 6.02
C TYR A 130 21.34 -15.27 4.76
N THR A 131 22.01 -14.67 3.80
CA THR A 131 22.76 -15.42 2.78
C THR A 131 24.25 -15.35 3.10
N GLN A 132 25.07 -16.15 2.39
CA GLN A 132 26.53 -16.08 2.54
C GLN A 132 27.11 -14.72 2.12
N GLU A 133 26.35 -13.92 1.36
CA GLU A 133 26.82 -12.69 0.72
C GLU A 133 26.02 -11.45 1.11
N THR A 134 24.87 -11.61 1.76
CA THR A 134 23.93 -10.52 2.03
C THR A 134 23.20 -10.72 3.36
N ARG A 135 23.10 -9.64 4.14
CA ARG A 135 22.14 -9.50 5.24
C ARG A 135 21.00 -8.60 4.75
N GLY A 136 19.77 -9.05 4.94
CA GLY A 136 18.60 -8.29 4.54
C GLY A 136 17.35 -8.75 5.29
N VAL A 137 16.23 -8.18 4.91
CA VAL A 137 14.90 -8.51 5.44
C VAL A 137 14.14 -9.25 4.37
N ALA A 138 13.71 -10.48 4.70
CA ALA A 138 12.71 -11.20 3.92
C ALA A 138 11.33 -10.69 4.31
N LEU A 139 10.53 -10.31 3.32
CA LEU A 139 9.17 -9.84 3.51
C LEU A 139 8.18 -10.89 3.02
N SER A 140 7.17 -11.20 3.82
CA SER A 140 6.05 -12.04 3.40
C SER A 140 4.71 -11.53 3.89
N LEU A 141 3.68 -11.77 3.09
CA LEU A 141 2.29 -11.46 3.40
C LEU A 141 1.61 -12.72 3.95
N HIS A 142 0.92 -12.56 5.07
CA HIS A 142 0.28 -13.65 5.78
C HIS A 142 -1.17 -13.32 6.12
N TYR A 143 -1.94 -14.37 6.31
CA TYR A 143 -3.25 -14.35 6.96
C TYR A 143 -3.19 -15.31 8.16
N TYR A 144 -3.50 -14.79 9.34
CA TYR A 144 -3.65 -15.61 10.52
C TYR A 144 -5.12 -15.70 10.89
N ASN A 145 -5.58 -16.91 11.17
CA ASN A 145 -6.88 -17.16 11.75
C ASN A 145 -6.73 -18.16 12.89
N TYR A 146 -7.34 -17.86 14.04
CA TYR A 146 -7.21 -18.70 15.23
C TYR A 146 -7.61 -20.16 15.00
N SER A 147 -8.58 -20.41 14.13
CA SER A 147 -9.10 -21.75 13.83
C SER A 147 -8.24 -22.51 12.80
N THR A 148 -7.61 -21.81 11.86
CA THR A 148 -6.85 -22.45 10.76
C THR A 148 -5.33 -22.29 10.88
N GLY A 149 -4.86 -21.43 11.77
CA GLY A 149 -3.45 -21.07 11.94
C GLY A 149 -2.98 -20.03 10.92
N ASP A 150 -1.65 -19.93 10.81
CA ASP A 150 -0.96 -19.02 9.90
C ASP A 150 -0.91 -19.58 8.47
N ILE A 151 -1.25 -18.73 7.51
CA ILE A 151 -1.19 -19.01 6.07
C ILE A 151 -0.35 -17.92 5.42
N ARG A 152 0.82 -18.28 4.90
CA ARG A 152 1.59 -17.39 4.03
C ARG A 152 0.91 -17.30 2.65
N ILE A 153 0.47 -16.10 2.31
CA ILE A 153 -0.20 -15.78 1.05
C ILE A 153 0.84 -15.58 -0.07
N ASP A 154 1.86 -14.76 0.19
CA ASP A 154 2.89 -14.43 -0.78
C ASP A 154 4.21 -14.04 -0.08
N ARG A 155 5.31 -13.94 -0.84
CA ARG A 155 6.60 -13.46 -0.35
C ARG A 155 7.36 -12.68 -1.42
N ALA A 156 8.15 -11.70 -1.00
CA ALA A 156 9.04 -10.99 -1.90
C ALA A 156 10.15 -11.92 -2.39
N GLU A 157 10.57 -11.74 -3.65
CA GLU A 157 11.68 -12.50 -4.22
C GLU A 157 13.04 -11.97 -3.74
N ASP A 158 13.15 -10.65 -3.59
CA ASP A 158 14.35 -9.94 -3.17
C ASP A 158 14.32 -9.59 -1.68
N TYR A 159 15.50 -9.49 -1.09
CA TYR A 159 15.64 -9.01 0.29
C TYR A 159 15.75 -7.48 0.33
N ILE A 160 15.09 -6.88 1.31
CA ILE A 160 15.23 -5.46 1.59
C ILE A 160 16.55 -5.24 2.36
N PRO A 161 17.41 -4.29 1.96
CA PRO A 161 18.61 -3.95 2.73
C PRO A 161 18.25 -3.55 4.18
N LEU A 162 19.15 -3.80 5.15
CA LEU A 162 18.93 -3.34 6.53
C LEU A 162 19.22 -1.84 6.70
N ALA A 163 20.01 -1.26 5.82
CA ALA A 163 20.53 0.08 5.98
C ALA A 163 19.53 1.16 5.53
N GLY A 164 19.22 2.06 6.46
CA GLY A 164 18.43 3.26 6.20
C GLY A 164 16.94 3.09 6.43
N TRP A 165 16.19 4.14 6.09
CA TRP A 165 14.73 4.13 6.14
C TRP A 165 14.17 3.52 4.85
N HIS A 166 13.11 2.75 5.01
CA HIS A 166 12.40 2.08 3.93
C HIS A 166 10.91 2.38 4.04
N HIS A 167 10.32 2.74 2.91
CA HIS A 167 8.88 2.95 2.82
C HIS A 167 8.20 1.65 2.38
N ILE A 168 7.17 1.25 3.12
CA ILE A 168 6.29 0.13 2.78
C ILE A 168 4.89 0.68 2.53
N GLU A 169 4.26 0.21 1.46
CA GLU A 169 2.86 0.46 1.17
C GLU A 169 2.17 -0.86 0.86
N VAL A 170 1.05 -1.14 1.53
CA VAL A 170 0.18 -2.28 1.27
C VAL A 170 -1.15 -1.72 0.79
N THR A 171 -1.63 -2.20 -0.35
CA THR A 171 -2.97 -1.90 -0.84
C THR A 171 -3.81 -3.16 -0.89
N ARG A 172 -5.12 -3.02 -0.67
CA ARG A 172 -6.08 -4.11 -0.83
C ARG A 172 -7.37 -3.62 -1.49
N THR A 173 -7.77 -4.29 -2.56
CA THR A 173 -9.07 -4.03 -3.21
C THR A 173 -10.21 -4.81 -2.56
N THR A 174 -11.46 -4.44 -2.87
CA THR A 174 -12.65 -5.20 -2.44
C THR A 174 -12.74 -6.60 -3.04
N ALA A 175 -12.02 -6.87 -4.12
CA ALA A 175 -11.87 -8.21 -4.69
C ALA A 175 -10.82 -9.06 -3.95
N GLY A 176 -10.13 -8.49 -2.95
CA GLY A 176 -9.10 -9.18 -2.18
C GLY A 176 -7.70 -9.15 -2.80
N LEU A 177 -7.49 -8.39 -3.88
CA LEU A 177 -6.15 -8.22 -4.46
C LEU A 177 -5.31 -7.35 -3.53
N PHE A 178 -4.29 -7.97 -2.92
CA PHE A 178 -3.22 -7.31 -2.19
C PHE A 178 -2.08 -6.93 -3.14
N SER A 179 -1.52 -5.75 -2.97
CA SER A 179 -0.26 -5.34 -3.61
C SER A 179 0.64 -4.71 -2.55
N VAL A 180 1.90 -5.14 -2.50
CA VAL A 180 2.88 -4.64 -1.53
C VAL A 180 4.03 -3.98 -2.27
N TYR A 181 4.35 -2.77 -1.86
CA TYR A 181 5.37 -1.93 -2.49
C TYR A 181 6.47 -1.62 -1.48
N HIS A 182 7.71 -1.62 -1.97
CA HIS A 182 8.88 -1.14 -1.26
C HIS A 182 9.47 0.04 -2.01
N ASN A 183 9.57 1.19 -1.35
CA ASN A 183 10.06 2.45 -1.94
C ASN A 183 9.36 2.77 -3.29
N GLY A 184 8.06 2.50 -3.38
CA GLY A 184 7.23 2.72 -4.57
C GLY A 184 7.32 1.66 -5.67
N SER A 185 8.14 0.62 -5.51
CA SER A 185 8.22 -0.50 -6.45
C SER A 185 7.39 -1.69 -5.95
N LEU A 186 6.57 -2.29 -6.82
CA LEU A 186 5.78 -3.47 -6.49
C LEU A 186 6.71 -4.68 -6.26
N ILE A 187 6.57 -5.35 -5.11
CA ILE A 187 7.41 -6.51 -4.73
C ILE A 187 6.62 -7.78 -4.39
N MET A 188 5.31 -7.67 -4.12
CA MET A 188 4.41 -8.82 -3.91
C MET A 188 3.01 -8.49 -4.42
N GLN A 189 2.28 -9.51 -4.87
CA GLN A 189 0.89 -9.38 -5.30
C GLN A 189 0.16 -10.72 -5.22
N ALA A 190 -0.96 -10.74 -4.51
CA ALA A 190 -1.76 -11.97 -4.34
C ALA A 190 -3.22 -11.65 -4.00
N GLU A 191 -4.12 -12.62 -4.20
CA GLU A 191 -5.54 -12.49 -3.88
C GLU A 191 -5.91 -13.29 -2.62
N HIS A 192 -6.60 -12.66 -1.67
CA HIS A 192 -7.15 -13.32 -0.48
C HIS A 192 -8.33 -12.52 0.13
N THR A 193 -9.40 -13.21 0.52
CA THR A 193 -10.71 -12.56 0.83
C THR A 193 -11.30 -12.88 2.21
N GLU A 194 -10.60 -13.64 3.07
CA GLU A 194 -11.18 -14.18 4.31
C GLU A 194 -11.63 -13.16 5.37
N MET A 195 -11.18 -11.89 5.32
CA MET A 195 -11.66 -10.85 6.25
C MET A 195 -12.17 -9.63 5.51
N GLU A 196 -13.28 -9.08 5.99
CA GLU A 196 -13.97 -7.93 5.40
C GLU A 196 -14.13 -6.75 6.37
N THR A 197 -13.69 -6.93 7.62
CA THR A 197 -13.77 -5.94 8.69
C THR A 197 -12.41 -5.78 9.36
N SER A 198 -12.18 -4.61 9.92
CA SER A 198 -11.00 -4.28 10.72
C SER A 198 -11.45 -3.54 11.96
N GLU A 199 -10.72 -3.73 13.05
CA GLU A 199 -10.86 -3.00 14.29
C GLU A 199 -9.54 -2.32 14.67
N LEU A 200 -8.40 -2.90 14.24
CA LEU A 200 -7.07 -2.47 14.68
C LEU A 200 -6.02 -2.50 13.57
N PHE A 201 -5.03 -1.63 13.73
CA PHE A 201 -3.71 -1.68 13.10
C PHE A 201 -2.68 -1.90 14.19
N VAL A 202 -1.70 -2.77 13.96
CA VAL A 202 -0.84 -3.28 15.02
C VAL A 202 0.62 -3.28 14.57
N LEU A 203 1.50 -2.82 15.45
CA LEU A 203 2.94 -2.94 15.31
C LEU A 203 3.46 -3.88 16.39
N ASN A 204 4.06 -5.00 15.98
CA ASN A 204 4.72 -5.96 16.83
C ASN A 204 6.21 -5.89 16.54
N GLY A 205 7.04 -5.60 17.54
CA GLY A 205 8.49 -5.54 17.37
C GLY A 205 9.21 -6.28 18.50
N ASP A 206 10.40 -6.79 18.22
CA ASP A 206 11.22 -7.50 19.20
C ASP A 206 12.37 -6.61 19.71
N HIS A 207 13.09 -5.92 18.81
CA HIS A 207 14.35 -5.25 19.12
C HIS A 207 14.66 -4.02 18.26
N LEU A 208 14.50 -2.82 18.84
CA LEU A 208 14.99 -1.54 18.30
C LEU A 208 14.50 -1.20 16.89
N GLU A 209 13.38 -1.79 16.47
CA GLU A 209 12.71 -1.36 15.25
C GLU A 209 12.15 0.04 15.44
N MET A 210 12.24 0.83 14.36
CA MET A 210 11.79 2.20 14.32
C MET A 210 10.72 2.32 13.23
N TYR A 211 9.63 3.01 13.54
CA TYR A 211 8.50 3.26 12.66
C TYR A 211 8.23 4.76 12.57
N ASP A 212 7.85 5.22 11.39
CA ASP A 212 7.49 6.61 11.14
C ASP A 212 6.46 6.72 10.02
N ASN A 213 5.83 7.89 9.86
CA ASN A 213 4.92 8.23 8.76
C ASN A 213 3.84 7.16 8.49
N VAL A 214 3.20 6.67 9.56
CA VAL A 214 2.09 5.72 9.45
C VAL A 214 0.88 6.45 8.87
N VAL A 215 0.34 5.95 7.77
CA VAL A 215 -0.86 6.51 7.14
C VAL A 215 -1.78 5.40 6.69
N VAL A 216 -3.05 5.51 7.08
CA VAL A 216 -4.11 4.60 6.65
C VAL A 216 -5.15 5.37 5.84
N ARG A 217 -5.48 4.84 4.67
CA ARG A 217 -6.44 5.42 3.73
C ARG A 217 -7.53 4.40 3.41
N ASP A 218 -8.77 4.86 3.26
CA ASP A 218 -9.90 4.03 2.82
C ASP A 218 -10.01 3.94 1.29
N ASP A 219 -8.86 3.94 0.62
CA ASP A 219 -8.82 4.06 -0.83
C ASP A 219 -8.82 2.71 -1.52
N ILE A 220 -10.01 2.32 -1.96
CA ILE A 220 -10.13 1.27 -2.97
C ILE A 220 -9.53 1.89 -4.23
N GLY A 221 -8.31 1.48 -4.61
CA GLY A 221 -7.60 1.98 -5.79
C GLY A 221 -8.50 2.08 -7.03
N PRO A 222 -8.13 2.88 -8.05
CA PRO A 222 -9.04 3.31 -9.10
C PRO A 222 -9.85 2.14 -9.65
N ASP A 223 -11.19 2.23 -9.53
CA ASP A 223 -12.10 1.22 -10.02
C ASP A 223 -11.77 0.95 -11.49
N TRP A 224 -11.26 -0.23 -11.79
CA TRP A 224 -10.89 -0.63 -13.15
C TRP A 224 -12.09 -0.51 -14.10
N LEU A 225 -13.33 -0.57 -13.58
CA LEU A 225 -14.53 -0.27 -14.36
C LEU A 225 -14.56 1.16 -14.87
N LEU A 226 -14.09 2.14 -14.08
CA LEU A 226 -13.99 3.52 -14.51
C LEU A 226 -12.93 3.69 -15.61
N ILE A 227 -11.77 3.04 -15.47
CA ILE A 227 -10.71 3.04 -16.48
C ILE A 227 -11.19 2.36 -17.77
N ALA A 228 -11.84 1.19 -17.65
CA ALA A 228 -12.42 0.48 -18.77
C ALA A 228 -13.52 1.30 -19.46
N ALA A 229 -14.38 1.98 -18.69
CA ALA A 229 -15.42 2.86 -19.22
C ALA A 229 -14.84 4.06 -19.97
N ILE A 230 -13.77 4.67 -19.46
CA ILE A 230 -13.04 5.75 -20.16
C ILE A 230 -12.43 5.22 -21.46
N GLY A 231 -11.77 4.06 -21.41
CA GLY A 231 -11.19 3.40 -22.58
C GLY A 231 -12.24 3.10 -23.67
N VAL A 232 -13.38 2.51 -23.30
CA VAL A 232 -14.49 2.21 -24.21
C VAL A 232 -15.09 3.50 -24.78
N SER A 233 -15.30 4.52 -23.94
CA SER A 233 -15.84 5.81 -24.37
C SER A 233 -14.94 6.51 -25.39
N ALA A 234 -13.62 6.46 -25.17
CA ALA A 234 -12.64 6.99 -26.11
C ALA A 234 -12.73 6.31 -27.49
N VAL A 235 -12.82 4.97 -27.53
CA VAL A 235 -12.97 4.21 -28.78
C VAL A 235 -14.25 4.60 -29.53
N VAL A 236 -15.37 4.74 -28.82
CA VAL A 236 -16.65 5.15 -29.42
C VAL A 236 -16.57 6.56 -30.02
N ILE A 237 -15.97 7.52 -29.29
CA ILE A 237 -15.78 8.90 -29.77
C ILE A 237 -14.94 8.90 -31.06
N ILE A 238 -13.83 8.16 -31.09
CA ILE A 238 -12.99 8.04 -32.29
C ILE A 238 -13.79 7.46 -33.46
N ALA A 239 -14.55 6.39 -33.24
CA ALA A 239 -15.36 5.76 -34.29
C ALA A 239 -16.39 6.74 -34.87
N VAL A 240 -17.10 7.49 -34.02
CA VAL A 240 -18.09 8.50 -34.44
C VAL A 240 -17.42 9.62 -35.25
N VAL A 241 -16.29 10.14 -34.77
CA VAL A 241 -15.53 11.19 -35.49
C VAL A 241 -15.09 10.69 -36.87
N VAL A 242 -14.56 9.47 -36.97
CA VAL A 242 -14.15 8.86 -38.25
C VAL A 242 -15.34 8.69 -39.20
N ILE A 243 -16.49 8.26 -38.70
CA ILE A 243 -17.71 8.09 -39.51
C ILE A 243 -18.21 9.46 -40.03
N ILE A 244 -18.25 10.48 -39.17
CA ILE A 244 -18.67 11.84 -39.56
C ILE A 244 -17.72 12.41 -40.61
N LEU A 245 -16.41 12.23 -40.43
CA LEU A 245 -15.39 12.71 -41.35
C LEU A 245 -15.42 11.98 -42.71
N LYS A 246 -15.80 10.69 -42.77
CA LYS A 246 -15.95 9.96 -44.03
C LYS A 246 -17.20 10.35 -44.84
N ARG A 247 -18.21 10.96 -44.20
CA ARG A 247 -19.48 11.33 -44.84
C ARG A 247 -19.49 12.75 -45.41
N ARG A 248 -18.46 13.55 -45.14
CA ARG A 248 -18.26 14.89 -45.71
C ARG A 248 -17.24 14.83 -46.83
#